data_AF-A0A6J4KRD1-F1
#
_entry.id   AF-A0A6J4KRD1-F1
#
_cell.length_a   1.000
_cell.length_b   1.000
_cell.length_c   1.000
_cell.angle_alpha   90.00
_cell.angle_beta   90.00
_cell.angle_gamma   90.00
#
_symmetry.space_group_name_H-M   'P 1'
#
loop_
_entity.id
_entity.type
_entity.pdbx_description
1 polymer ?
#
loop_
_entity_poly.entity_id
_entity_poly.type
_entity_poly.pdbx_seq_one_letter_code
_entity_poly.pdbx_strand_id
1 'polypeptide(L)' 'MIGEVRIENYKSIQKLKLELGRVTVLIGENGCGKSNILEAIALASAAADDKL' A
#
# COMPACT_ATOMS: atom_id res chain seq x y z
N MET A 1 14.78 -6.15 0.52
CA MET A 1 13.44 -6.74 0.75
C MET A 1 12.67 -5.75 1.62
N ILE A 2 11.45 -5.38 1.23
CA ILE A 2 10.64 -4.42 1.98
C ILE A 2 9.97 -5.17 3.14
N GLY A 3 10.20 -4.75 4.38
CA GLY A 3 9.64 -5.41 5.58
C GLY A 3 8.37 -4.77 6.11
N GLU A 4 8.13 -3.49 5.81
CA GLU A 4 7.00 -2.73 6.32
C GLU A 4 6.57 -1.65 5.32
N VAL A 5 5.26 -1.41 5.23
CA VAL A 5 4.66 -0.29 4.50
C VAL A 5 3.81 0.55 5.46
N ARG A 6 3.99 1.87 5.39
CA ARG A 6 3.15 2.86 6.08
C ARG A 6 2.41 3.71 5.05
N ILE A 7 1.10 3.82 5.20
CA ILE A 7 0.24 4.64 4.34
C ILE A 7 -0.58 5.54 5.25
N GLU A 8 -0.51 6.84 5.00
CA GLU A 8 -1.26 7.86 5.74
C GLU A 8 -1.95 8.81 4.77
N ASN A 9 -3.21 9.15 5.06
CA ASN A 9 -4.03 10.10 4.30
C ASN A 9 -4.07 9.84 2.78
N TYR A 10 -4.16 8.57 2.37
CA TYR A 10 -4.22 8.17 0.96
C TYR A 10 -5.56 7.53 0.61
N LYS A 11 -6.35 8.20 -0.25
CA LYS A 11 -7.71 7.78 -0.62
C LYS A 11 -8.53 7.45 0.64
N SER A 12 -9.05 6.23 0.77
CA SER A 12 -9.84 5.81 1.94
C SER A 12 -8.99 5.39 3.15
N ILE A 13 -7.67 5.37 3.05
CA ILE A 13 -6.76 4.95 4.11
C ILE A 13 -6.32 6.18 4.91
N GLN A 14 -6.84 6.33 6.13
CA GLN A 14 -6.39 7.40 7.04
C GLN A 14 -5.02 7.07 7.63
N LYS A 15 -4.85 5.85 8.17
CA LYS A 15 -3.60 5.35 8.73
C LYS A 15 -3.53 3.83 8.64
N LEU A 16 -2.49 3.32 8.02
CA LEU A 16 -2.21 1.88 7.91
C LEU A 16 -0.72 1.64 8.13
N LYS A 17 -0.43 0.67 8.99
CA LYS A 17 0.90 0.07 9.16
C LYS A 17 0.77 -1.41 8.82
N LEU A 18 1.49 -1.87 7.81
CA LEU A 18 1.42 -3.25 7.32
C LEU A 18 2.83 -3.86 7.32
N GLU A 19 3.02 -4.92 8.09
CA GLU A 19 4.22 -5.77 8.01
C GLU A 19 4.09 -6.70 6.80
N LEU A 20 5.16 -6.83 6.02
CA LEU A 20 5.17 -7.64 4.81
C LEU A 20 5.98 -8.92 5.02
N GLY A 21 5.37 -10.04 4.66
CA GLY A 21 6.06 -11.31 4.51
C GLY A 21 6.75 -11.42 3.15
N ARG A 22 7.37 -12.58 2.88
CA ARG A 22 7.85 -12.91 1.53
C ARG A 22 6.72 -12.93 0.49
N VAL A 23 5.52 -13.27 0.93
CA VAL A 23 4.27 -13.21 0.17
C VAL A 23 3.20 -12.65 1.12
N THR A 24 2.47 -11.62 0.67
CA THR A 24 1.37 -11.00 1.42
C THR A 24 0.10 -11.10 0.58
N VAL A 25 -0.96 -11.66 1.14
CA VAL A 25 -2.27 -11.79 0.49
C VAL A 25 -3.25 -10.82 1.14
N LEU A 26 -3.83 -9.91 0.35
CA LEU A 26 -4.84 -8.96 0.83
C LEU A 26 -6.24 -9.53 0.59
N ILE A 27 -7.00 -9.75 1.67
CA ILE A 27 -8.37 -10.30 1.62
C ILE A 27 -9.38 -9.32 2.21
N GLY A 28 -10.66 -9.45 1.82
CA GLY A 28 -11.77 -8.65 2.31
C GLY A 28 -12.80 -8.36 1.22
N GLU A 29 -13.90 -7.69 1.58
CA GLU A 29 -15.00 -7.35 0.67
C GLU A 29 -14.63 -6.32 -0.40
N ASN A 30 -15.42 -6.23 -1.46
CA ASN A 30 -15.23 -5.19 -2.49
C ASN A 30 -15.39 -3.79 -1.88
N GLY A 31 -14.53 -2.86 -2.27
CA GLY A 31 -14.55 -1.48 -1.76
C GLY A 31 -13.88 -1.27 -0.40
N CYS A 32 -13.39 -2.32 0.28
CA CYS A 32 -12.75 -2.17 1.60
C CYS A 32 -11.33 -1.56 1.59
N GLY A 33 -10.85 -1.07 0.43
CA GLY A 33 -9.55 -0.39 0.32
C GLY A 33 -8.35 -1.25 -0.07
N LYS A 34 -8.52 -2.52 -0.44
CA LYS A 34 -7.41 -3.39 -0.91
C LYS A 34 -6.63 -2.77 -2.08
N SER A 35 -7.33 -2.27 -3.09
CA SER A 35 -6.69 -1.62 -4.24
C SER A 35 -5.94 -0.36 -3.81
N ASN A 36 -6.46 0.41 -2.85
CA ASN A 36 -5.80 1.61 -2.34
C ASN A 36 -4.43 1.28 -1.70
N ILE A 37 -4.27 0.11 -1.07
CA ILE A 37 -2.97 -0.34 -0.54
C ILE A 37 -1.99 -0.56 -1.70
N LEU A 38 -2.41 -1.28 -2.73
CA LEU A 38 -1.55 -1.57 -3.89
C LEU A 38 -1.19 -0.31 -4.67
N GLU A 39 -2.14 0.60 -4.87
CA GLU A 39 -1.92 1.87 -5.56
C GLU A 39 -1.01 2.81 -4.78
N ALA A 40 -1.11 2.85 -3.44
CA ALA A 40 -0.18 3.62 -2.62
C ALA A 40 1.26 3.11 -2.76
N ILE A 41 1.45 1.78 -2.78
CA ILE A 41 2.77 1.16 -3.00
C ILE A 41 3.28 1.48 -4.40
N ALA A 42 2.43 1.41 -5.43
CA ALA A 42 2.81 1.74 -6.80
C ALA A 42 3.21 3.22 -6.94
N LEU A 43 2.45 4.13 -6.32
CA LEU A 43 2.77 5.56 -6.29
C LEU A 43 4.12 5.81 -5.61
N ALA A 44 4.36 5.19 -4.44
CA ALA A 44 5.64 5.31 -3.74
C ALA A 44 6.81 4.76 -4.57
N SER A 45 6.60 3.68 -5.32
CA SER A 45 7.60 3.15 -6.24
C SER A 45 7.89 4.10 -7.39
N ALA A 46 6.87 4.72 -8.00
CA ALA A 46 7.07 5.72 -9.05
C ALA A 46 7.81 6.96 -8.51
N ALA A 47 7.50 7.37 -7.27
CA ALA A 47 8.18 8.47 -6.59
C ALA A 47 9.67 8.19 -6.39
N ALA A 48 9.99 6.99 -5.91
CA ALA A 48 11.37 6.57 -5.65
C ALA A 48 12.20 6.45 -6.93
N ASP A 49 11.54 6.25 -8.07
CA ASP A 49 12.14 6.14 -9.40
C ASP A 49 12.22 7.50 -10.15
N ASP A 50 11.84 8.62 -9.53
CA ASP A 50 11.70 9.94 -10.16
C ASP A 50 10.78 9.93 -11.41
N LYS A 51 9.70 9.12 -11.36
CA LYS A 51 8.70 8.96 -12.43
C LYS A 51 7.32 9.54 -12.07
N LEU A 52 7.29 10.47 -11.11
CA LEU A 52 6.08 11.20 -10.74
C LEU A 52 5.89 12.49 -11.54
#